data_AF-A0A5B8V1W7-F1
#
_entry.id   AF-A0A5B8V1W7-F1
#
_cell.length_a   1.000
_cell.length_b   1.000
_cell.length_c   1.000
_cell.angle_alpha   90.00
_cell.angle_beta   90.00
_cell.angle_gamma   90.00
#
_symmetry.space_group_name_H-M   'P 1'
#
loop_
_entity.id
_entity.type
_entity.pdbx_description
1 polymer ?
#
loop_
_entity_poly.entity_id
_entity_poly.type
_entity_poly.pdbx_seq_one_letter_code
_entity_poly.pdbx_strand_id
1 'polypeptide(L)'
;MKRIKALLLFTALVGVVTLNSCKKDKTTVAVSLTADIDGSATNFSVSPVALQGSVDGQTFTVIQGATSAGATLSITVAGAITAGKTYSDAAASDNDKPLFLYATSATADDYLNDDDDASNLPSITITSVTSTTIDGTFKGKVALTSGDMPVKSITNGKFHVNIQTHP
;
A
#
# COMPACT_ATOMS: atom_id res chain seq x y z
N MET A 1 8.67 67.03 -57.57
CA MET A 1 7.73 66.05 -56.97
C MET A 1 8.18 64.64 -57.33
N LYS A 2 8.79 63.89 -56.41
CA LYS A 2 8.93 62.42 -56.47
C LYS A 2 9.70 61.90 -55.22
N ARG A 3 9.05 60.96 -54.52
CA ARG A 3 9.61 59.91 -53.63
C ARG A 3 9.93 60.28 -52.17
N ILE A 4 8.85 60.49 -51.40
CA ILE A 4 8.73 59.93 -50.05
C ILE A 4 7.93 58.63 -50.20
N LYS A 5 8.47 57.49 -49.74
CA LYS A 5 7.74 56.26 -49.31
C LYS A 5 8.68 55.04 -49.36
N ALA A 6 9.18 54.63 -48.20
CA ALA A 6 9.58 53.27 -47.82
C ALA A 6 9.81 53.33 -46.30
N LEU A 7 8.78 53.46 -45.44
CA LEU A 7 7.77 52.45 -45.08
C LEU A 7 8.41 51.06 -44.92
N LEU A 8 8.99 50.81 -43.74
CA LEU A 8 8.39 49.95 -42.71
C LEU A 8 8.20 48.51 -43.22
N LEU A 9 9.24 47.69 -43.09
CA LEU A 9 9.13 46.24 -43.10
C LEU A 9 10.19 45.63 -42.18
N PHE A 10 9.93 45.70 -40.87
CA PHE A 10 10.63 44.88 -39.89
C PHE A 10 9.58 44.32 -38.92
N THR A 11 8.70 43.49 -39.47
CA THR A 11 7.81 42.60 -38.71
C THR A 11 8.66 41.51 -38.06
N ALA A 12 9.19 41.81 -36.88
CA ALA A 12 9.74 40.79 -35.98
C ALA A 12 8.58 39.89 -35.54
N LEU A 13 8.53 38.70 -36.12
CA LEU A 13 7.64 37.62 -35.80
C LEU A 13 7.95 37.15 -34.36
N VAL A 14 7.34 37.78 -33.35
CA VAL A 14 7.31 37.25 -31.99
C VAL A 14 6.35 36.07 -32.01
N GLY A 15 6.88 34.91 -32.44
CA GLY A 15 6.25 33.62 -32.22
C GLY A 15 6.25 33.35 -30.72
N VAL A 16 5.20 33.81 -30.03
CA VAL A 16 4.90 33.38 -28.67
C VAL A 16 4.65 31.88 -28.78
N VAL A 17 5.68 31.09 -28.44
CA VAL A 17 5.54 29.67 -28.14
C VAL A 17 4.59 29.62 -26.96
N THR A 18 3.32 29.34 -27.24
CA THR A 18 2.36 28.95 -26.23
C THR A 18 2.86 27.62 -25.67
N LEU A 19 3.63 27.72 -24.59
CA LEU A 19 3.89 26.61 -23.70
C LEU A 19 2.52 26.12 -23.25
N ASN A 20 2.00 25.11 -23.95
CA ASN A 20 0.95 24.25 -23.45
C ASN A 20 1.48 23.62 -22.17
N SER A 21 1.33 24.37 -21.07
CA SER A 21 1.40 23.85 -19.72
C SER A 21 0.21 22.94 -19.58
N CYS A 22 0.34 21.75 -20.16
CA CYS A 22 -0.41 20.58 -19.74
C CYS A 22 -0.08 20.43 -18.26
N LYS A 23 -0.88 21.06 -17.40
CA LYS A 23 -1.11 20.55 -16.06
C LYS A 23 -1.65 19.15 -16.30
N LYS A 24 -0.75 18.17 -16.36
CA LYS A 24 -1.12 16.77 -16.37
C LYS A 24 -1.83 16.58 -15.04
N ASP A 25 -3.16 16.53 -15.10
CA ASP A 25 -3.98 16.21 -13.95
C ASP A 25 -3.39 14.92 -13.39
N LYS A 26 -2.74 15.04 -12.22
CA LYS A 26 -2.22 13.88 -11.53
C LYS A 26 -3.44 13.18 -11.00
N THR A 27 -3.98 12.25 -11.80
CA THR A 27 -4.97 11.29 -11.32
C THR A 27 -4.29 10.52 -10.20
N THR A 28 -4.57 10.93 -8.96
CA THR A 28 -4.14 10.19 -7.78
C THR A 28 -4.92 8.87 -7.81
N VAL A 29 -4.19 7.77 -7.99
CA VAL A 29 -4.76 6.43 -7.88
C VAL A 29 -5.39 6.31 -6.49
N ALA A 30 -6.67 5.96 -6.45
CA ALA A 30 -7.40 5.80 -5.20
C ALA A 30 -6.87 4.57 -4.46
N VAL A 31 -6.16 4.78 -3.35
CA VAL A 31 -5.63 3.71 -2.51
C VAL A 31 -6.59 3.34 -1.39
N SER A 32 -6.59 2.07 -0.97
CA SER A 32 -7.46 1.55 0.10
C SER A 32 -6.81 0.39 0.84
N LEU A 33 -7.07 0.30 2.14
CA LEU A 33 -6.79 -0.84 3.00
C LEU A 33 -7.93 -0.96 4.00
N THR A 34 -8.71 -2.02 3.92
CA THR A 34 -9.93 -2.21 4.72
C THR A 34 -10.02 -3.63 5.22
N ALA A 35 -10.56 -3.85 6.41
CA ALA A 35 -10.91 -5.16 6.95
C ALA A 35 -12.02 -5.03 7.99
N ASP A 36 -12.66 -6.13 8.36
CA ASP A 36 -13.49 -6.21 9.55
C ASP A 36 -12.61 -6.70 10.71
N ILE A 37 -12.55 -5.93 11.79
CA ILE A 37 -11.89 -6.30 13.05
C ILE A 37 -12.98 -6.69 14.04
N ASP A 38 -13.01 -7.94 14.47
CA ASP A 38 -14.08 -8.48 15.35
C ASP A 38 -15.49 -8.22 14.78
N GLY A 39 -15.63 -8.40 13.46
CA GLY A 39 -16.87 -8.16 12.73
C GLY A 39 -17.22 -6.69 12.50
N SER A 40 -16.39 -5.75 12.95
CA SER A 40 -16.59 -4.31 12.73
C SER A 40 -15.74 -3.78 11.58
N ALA A 41 -16.40 -3.23 10.56
CA ALA A 41 -15.73 -2.63 9.41
C ALA A 41 -14.77 -1.52 9.82
N THR A 42 -13.51 -1.67 9.44
CA THR A 42 -12.39 -0.79 9.79
C THR A 42 -11.64 -0.35 8.53
N ASN A 43 -11.39 0.94 8.42
CA ASN A 43 -10.70 1.55 7.29
C ASN A 43 -9.34 2.10 7.71
N PHE A 44 -8.26 1.53 7.17
CA PHE A 44 -6.88 1.94 7.41
C PHE A 44 -6.42 2.94 6.35
N SER A 45 -7.22 4.01 6.14
CA SER A 45 -7.05 4.97 5.06
C SER A 45 -5.98 6.05 5.30
N VAL A 46 -5.36 6.10 6.47
CA VAL A 46 -4.26 7.02 6.74
C VAL A 46 -2.97 6.40 6.18
N SER A 47 -2.50 6.98 5.08
CA SER A 47 -1.27 6.60 4.36
C SER A 47 -1.15 5.12 3.99
N PRO A 48 -2.17 4.47 3.39
CA PRO A 48 -2.06 3.08 2.99
C PRO A 48 -1.03 2.91 1.86
N VAL A 49 -0.09 1.99 2.04
CA VAL A 49 1.08 1.84 1.15
C VAL A 49 1.60 0.41 1.16
N ALA A 50 2.23 -0.02 0.06
CA ALA A 50 3.13 -1.16 0.03
C ALA A 50 4.59 -0.68 0.01
N LEU A 51 5.33 -0.89 1.10
CA LEU A 51 6.76 -0.59 1.19
C LEU A 51 7.56 -1.81 0.74
N GLN A 52 8.45 -1.64 -0.24
CA GLN A 52 9.40 -2.66 -0.64
C GLN A 52 10.79 -2.28 -0.18
N GLY A 53 11.51 -3.24 0.40
CA GLY A 53 12.87 -3.06 0.88
C GLY A 53 13.67 -4.35 0.89
N SER A 54 14.90 -4.28 1.38
CA SER A 54 15.75 -5.45 1.60
C SER A 54 16.63 -5.30 2.83
N VAL A 55 16.86 -6.41 3.54
CA VAL A 55 17.85 -6.52 4.63
C VAL A 55 18.74 -7.71 4.33
N ASP A 56 20.06 -7.53 4.38
CA ASP A 56 21.05 -8.59 4.10
C ASP A 56 20.81 -9.34 2.78
N GLY A 57 20.36 -8.63 1.75
CA GLY A 57 20.05 -9.19 0.42
C GLY A 57 18.68 -9.88 0.32
N GLN A 58 17.96 -10.04 1.43
CA GLN A 58 16.61 -10.58 1.46
C GLN A 58 15.59 -9.47 1.24
N THR A 59 14.78 -9.57 0.19
CA THR A 59 13.72 -8.60 -0.08
C THR A 59 12.50 -8.86 0.80
N PHE A 60 11.68 -7.84 1.01
CA PHE A 60 10.38 -7.97 1.67
C PHE A 60 9.41 -6.91 1.13
N THR A 61 8.12 -7.15 1.33
CA THR A 61 7.05 -6.17 1.09
C THR A 61 6.21 -6.03 2.35
N VAL A 62 5.99 -4.79 2.80
CA VAL A 62 5.08 -4.46 3.91
C VAL A 62 3.87 -3.74 3.35
N ILE A 63 2.68 -4.30 3.52
CA ILE A 63 1.41 -3.62 3.23
C ILE A 63 0.89 -3.06 4.54
N GLN A 64 0.77 -1.73 4.64
CA GLN A 64 0.41 -1.09 5.90
C GLN A 64 -0.53 0.09 5.70
N GLY A 65 -1.23 0.45 6.77
CA GLY A 65 -2.02 1.67 6.89
C GLY A 65 -2.50 1.89 8.32
N ALA A 66 -3.09 3.06 8.57
CA ALA A 66 -3.62 3.42 9.88
C ALA A 66 -5.05 3.96 9.80
N THR A 67 -5.79 3.87 10.89
CA THR A 67 -7.07 4.56 11.07
C THR A 67 -6.83 6.00 11.51
N SER A 68 -7.84 6.87 11.42
CA SER A 68 -7.77 8.24 11.96
C SER A 68 -7.61 8.28 13.48
N ALA A 69 -7.97 7.20 14.18
CA ALA A 69 -7.79 7.03 15.62
C ALA A 69 -6.41 6.45 16.00
N GLY A 70 -5.55 6.16 15.01
CA GLY A 70 -4.18 5.69 15.23
C GLY A 70 -4.03 4.18 15.40
N ALA A 71 -5.07 3.38 15.17
CA ALA A 71 -4.91 1.93 15.03
C ALA A 71 -4.15 1.62 13.75
N THR A 72 -3.24 0.65 13.76
CA THR A 72 -2.39 0.32 12.62
C THR A 72 -2.54 -1.15 12.25
N LEU A 73 -2.44 -1.44 10.95
CA LEU A 73 -2.29 -2.80 10.43
C LEU A 73 -1.08 -2.81 9.51
N SER A 74 -0.22 -3.80 9.69
CA SER A 74 0.94 -4.08 8.86
C SER A 74 1.00 -5.57 8.55
N ILE A 75 1.20 -5.90 7.27
CA ILE A 75 1.35 -7.27 6.79
C ILE A 75 2.68 -7.34 6.03
N THR A 76 3.64 -8.06 6.60
CA THR A 76 4.96 -8.26 6.01
C THR A 76 5.03 -9.60 5.31
N VAL A 77 5.50 -9.61 4.06
CA VAL A 77 5.76 -10.81 3.28
C VAL A 77 7.22 -10.81 2.87
N ALA A 78 7.93 -11.92 3.15
CA ALA A 78 9.31 -12.10 2.75
C ALA A 78 9.44 -12.43 1.26
N GLY A 79 10.54 -11.98 0.66
CA GLY A 79 10.84 -12.16 -0.75
C GLY A 79 10.06 -11.23 -1.68
N ALA A 80 10.18 -11.53 -2.98
CA ALA A 80 9.44 -10.83 -4.01
C ALA A 80 7.96 -11.25 -4.00
N ILE A 81 7.07 -10.26 -3.95
CA ILE A 81 5.63 -10.47 -4.07
C ILE A 81 5.29 -10.98 -5.48
N THR A 82 4.52 -12.06 -5.55
CA THR A 82 4.09 -12.69 -6.81
C THR A 82 2.58 -12.56 -6.98
N ALA A 83 2.12 -12.01 -8.11
CA ALA A 83 0.70 -11.95 -8.43
C ALA A 83 0.09 -13.37 -8.56
N GLY A 84 -1.13 -13.55 -8.07
CA GLY A 84 -1.84 -14.83 -8.00
C GLY A 84 -1.40 -15.75 -6.85
N LYS A 85 -0.40 -15.36 -6.05
CA LYS A 85 0.09 -16.18 -4.94
C LYS A 85 -0.66 -15.89 -3.64
N THR A 86 -0.93 -16.96 -2.89
CA THR A 86 -1.36 -16.88 -1.49
C THR A 86 -0.19 -17.20 -0.58
N TYR A 87 0.07 -16.31 0.37
CA TYR A 87 0.98 -16.48 1.49
C TYR A 87 0.14 -16.79 2.73
N SER A 88 0.59 -17.71 3.57
CA SER A 88 -0.15 -18.13 4.76
C SER A 88 0.77 -18.76 5.80
N ASP A 89 0.42 -18.64 7.08
CA ASP A 89 1.12 -19.32 8.17
C ASP A 89 1.08 -20.85 8.07
N ALA A 90 0.13 -21.40 7.30
CA ALA A 90 0.08 -22.83 6.97
C ALA A 90 1.15 -23.26 5.97
N ALA A 91 1.91 -22.33 5.37
CA ALA A 91 2.86 -22.64 4.34
C ALA A 91 4.06 -23.44 4.88
N ALA A 92 4.55 -24.38 4.08
CA ALA A 92 5.73 -25.18 4.43
C ALA A 92 7.04 -24.36 4.40
N SER A 93 7.09 -23.32 3.57
CA SER A 93 8.24 -22.42 3.46
C SER A 93 8.04 -21.22 4.37
N ASP A 94 9.04 -20.88 5.18
CA ASP A 94 8.98 -19.70 6.05
C ASP A 94 8.89 -18.39 5.25
N ASN A 95 9.44 -18.35 4.02
CA ASN A 95 9.27 -17.19 3.13
C ASN A 95 7.82 -16.98 2.67
N ASP A 96 6.98 -18.01 2.82
CA ASP A 96 5.58 -17.97 2.42
C ASP A 96 4.63 -17.69 3.60
N LYS A 97 5.18 -17.49 4.81
CA LYS A 97 4.44 -17.13 6.03
C LYS A 97 4.43 -15.60 6.21
N PRO A 98 3.28 -14.93 6.10
CA PRO A 98 3.19 -13.50 6.28
C PRO A 98 3.18 -13.14 7.78
N LEU A 99 3.86 -12.08 8.20
CA LEU A 99 3.74 -11.54 9.55
C LEU A 99 2.68 -10.44 9.58
N PHE A 100 1.61 -10.64 10.35
CA PHE A 100 0.61 -9.61 10.65
C PHE A 100 1.00 -8.95 11.97
N LEU A 101 0.95 -7.63 11.98
CA LEU A 101 1.08 -6.80 13.16
C LEU A 101 -0.12 -5.85 13.19
N TYR A 102 -0.90 -5.92 14.26
CA TYR A 102 -2.05 -5.06 14.47
C TYR A 102 -1.93 -4.36 15.83
N ALA A 103 -1.98 -3.03 15.82
CA ALA A 103 -2.05 -2.23 17.05
C ALA A 103 -3.40 -1.52 17.10
N THR A 104 -4.09 -1.60 18.24
CA THR A 104 -5.41 -0.97 18.41
C THR A 104 -5.34 0.55 18.55
N SER A 105 -4.15 1.09 18.85
CA SER A 105 -3.84 2.52 18.86
C SER A 105 -2.32 2.72 18.79
N ALA A 106 -1.86 3.96 18.64
CA ALA A 106 -0.44 4.29 18.57
C ALA A 106 0.38 3.99 19.84
N THR A 107 -0.29 3.70 20.97
CA THR A 107 0.33 3.43 22.27
C THR A 107 -0.14 2.13 22.89
N ALA A 108 -0.91 1.33 22.16
CA ALA A 108 -1.43 0.06 22.66
C ALA A 108 -0.44 -1.08 22.39
N ASP A 109 -0.68 -2.20 23.06
CA ASP A 109 0.04 -3.44 22.82
C ASP A 109 -0.21 -3.96 21.40
N ASP A 110 0.82 -4.65 20.89
CA ASP A 110 0.87 -5.22 19.55
C ASP A 110 0.31 -6.64 19.54
N TYR A 111 -0.59 -6.89 18.58
CA TYR A 111 -1.09 -8.22 18.26
C TYR A 111 -0.29 -8.78 17.08
N LEU A 112 0.18 -10.02 17.23
CA LEU A 112 0.88 -10.78 16.19
C LEU A 112 0.04 -11.97 15.74
N ASN A 113 0.48 -12.69 14.71
CA ASN A 113 -0.18 -13.91 14.24
C ASN A 113 -0.58 -14.85 15.39
N ASP A 114 -1.83 -15.28 15.37
CA ASP A 114 -2.33 -16.38 16.19
C ASP A 114 -2.24 -17.67 15.36
N ASP A 115 -1.21 -18.47 15.60
CA ASP A 115 -0.94 -19.73 14.92
C ASP A 115 -1.49 -20.96 15.67
N ASP A 116 -2.13 -20.76 16.83
CA ASP A 116 -2.76 -21.82 17.62
C ASP A 116 -4.10 -22.28 16.99
N ASP A 117 -4.80 -21.39 16.27
CA ASP A 117 -6.03 -21.73 15.53
C ASP A 117 -5.75 -22.06 14.06
N ALA A 118 -5.45 -23.34 13.80
CA ALA A 118 -5.21 -23.87 12.45
C ALA A 118 -6.35 -23.61 11.44
N SER A 119 -7.57 -23.30 11.88
CA SER A 119 -8.70 -23.01 10.99
C SER A 119 -8.77 -21.55 10.53
N ASN A 120 -8.07 -20.65 11.22
CA ASN A 120 -8.11 -19.20 10.98
C ASN A 120 -6.71 -18.57 10.90
N LEU A 121 -5.74 -19.33 10.42
CA LEU A 121 -4.37 -18.88 10.23
C LEU A 121 -4.30 -17.62 9.33
N PRO A 122 -3.46 -16.64 9.67
CA PRO A 122 -3.14 -15.51 8.82
C PRO A 122 -2.80 -15.92 7.39
N SER A 123 -3.41 -15.20 6.45
CA SER A 123 -3.19 -15.41 5.03
C SER A 123 -3.46 -14.14 4.23
N ILE A 124 -2.63 -13.91 3.22
CA ILE A 124 -2.75 -12.84 2.25
C ILE A 124 -2.66 -13.41 0.83
N THR A 125 -3.63 -13.07 -0.01
CA THR A 125 -3.64 -13.39 -1.44
C THR A 125 -3.35 -12.14 -2.25
N ILE A 126 -2.28 -12.17 -3.03
CA ILE A 126 -1.93 -11.11 -3.96
C ILE A 126 -2.66 -11.36 -5.27
N THR A 127 -3.58 -10.49 -5.65
CA THR A 127 -4.36 -10.68 -6.88
C THR A 127 -3.69 -10.04 -8.08
N SER A 128 -3.04 -8.89 -7.91
CA SER A 128 -2.33 -8.17 -8.98
C SER A 128 -1.12 -7.42 -8.43
N VAL A 129 -0.08 -7.30 -9.27
CA VAL A 129 1.11 -6.49 -9.03
C VAL A 129 1.42 -5.76 -10.32
N THR A 130 1.49 -4.43 -10.26
CA THR A 130 1.97 -3.59 -11.36
C THR A 130 3.30 -2.94 -10.98
N SER A 131 3.83 -2.07 -11.84
CA SER A 131 5.01 -1.25 -11.48
C SER A 131 4.74 -0.22 -10.39
N THR A 132 3.46 0.06 -10.08
CA THR A 132 3.08 1.15 -9.16
C THR A 132 2.07 0.73 -8.09
N THR A 133 1.43 -0.43 -8.21
CA THR A 133 0.35 -0.85 -7.31
C THR A 133 0.42 -2.33 -6.97
N ILE A 134 -0.12 -2.69 -5.80
CA ILE A 134 -0.40 -4.07 -5.40
C ILE A 134 -1.86 -4.15 -4.95
N ASP A 135 -2.53 -5.21 -5.41
CA ASP A 135 -3.90 -5.55 -5.06
C ASP A 135 -3.94 -6.90 -4.35
N GLY A 136 -4.87 -7.04 -3.41
CA GLY A 136 -5.08 -8.33 -2.78
C GLY A 136 -6.15 -8.37 -1.72
N THR A 137 -6.23 -9.52 -1.08
CA THR A 137 -7.14 -9.81 0.03
C THR A 137 -6.38 -10.47 1.17
N PHE A 138 -6.88 -10.35 2.40
CA PHE A 138 -6.27 -10.98 3.55
C PHE A 138 -7.31 -11.32 4.61
N LYS A 139 -6.94 -12.24 5.50
CA LYS A 139 -7.72 -12.65 6.67
C LYS A 139 -6.78 -13.32 7.68
N GLY A 140 -7.24 -13.49 8.91
CA GLY A 140 -6.50 -14.22 9.92
C GLY A 140 -6.99 -13.92 11.33
N LYS A 141 -6.32 -14.52 12.30
CA LYS A 141 -6.39 -14.12 13.71
C LYS A 141 -5.05 -13.58 14.15
N VAL A 142 -5.11 -12.59 15.03
CA VAL A 142 -3.92 -12.05 15.72
C VAL A 142 -4.16 -12.06 17.21
N ALA A 143 -3.16 -12.43 18.00
CA ALA A 143 -3.21 -12.53 19.45
C ALA A 143 -2.24 -11.55 20.09
N LEU A 144 -2.60 -11.05 21.27
CA LEU A 144 -1.71 -10.20 22.05
C LEU A 144 -0.48 -11.00 22.50
N THR A 145 0.69 -10.39 22.41
CA THR A 145 1.96 -11.03 22.78
C THR A 145 2.22 -11.09 24.29
N SER A 146 1.30 -10.58 25.13
CA SER A 146 1.45 -10.50 26.58
C SER A 146 0.18 -10.89 27.34
N GLY A 147 0.35 -11.58 28.48
CA GLY A 147 -0.72 -11.84 29.46
C GLY A 147 -1.79 -12.84 29.01
N ASP A 148 -3.03 -12.65 29.46
CA ASP A 148 -4.20 -13.27 28.82
C ASP A 148 -4.11 -12.89 27.34
N MET A 149 -4.20 -13.84 26.41
CA MET A 149 -4.02 -13.60 24.98
C MET A 149 -5.37 -13.26 24.32
N PRO A 150 -5.91 -12.01 24.39
CA PRO A 150 -7.07 -11.67 23.62
C PRO A 150 -6.72 -11.82 22.14
N VAL A 151 -7.66 -12.38 21.41
CA VAL A 151 -7.55 -12.60 19.98
C VAL A 151 -8.41 -11.57 19.26
N LYS A 152 -7.90 -11.07 18.14
CA LYS A 152 -8.63 -10.26 17.17
C LYS A 152 -8.83 -11.05 15.91
N SER A 153 -10.07 -11.09 15.45
CA SER A 153 -10.41 -11.66 14.15
C SER A 153 -10.30 -10.59 13.07
N ILE A 154 -9.61 -10.93 11.98
CA ILE A 154 -9.47 -10.08 10.80
C ILE A 154 -10.15 -10.81 9.63
N THR A 155 -11.24 -10.25 9.15
CA THR A 155 -12.01 -10.83 8.03
C THR A 155 -12.24 -9.81 6.93
N ASN A 156 -12.61 -10.29 5.73
CA ASN A 156 -12.94 -9.44 4.57
C ASN A 156 -11.86 -8.40 4.21
N GLY A 157 -10.60 -8.68 4.53
CA GLY A 157 -9.46 -7.81 4.27
C GLY A 157 -9.25 -7.61 2.78
N LYS A 158 -9.09 -6.36 2.35
CA LYS A 158 -8.83 -5.97 0.95
C LYS A 158 -7.87 -4.80 0.91
N PHE A 159 -7.03 -4.76 -0.10
CA PHE A 159 -6.17 -3.62 -0.35
C PHE A 159 -5.95 -3.36 -1.83
N HIS A 160 -5.76 -2.08 -2.14
CA HIS A 160 -5.23 -1.55 -3.38
C HIS A 160 -4.31 -0.41 -2.98
N VAL A 161 -2.99 -0.60 -3.04
CA VAL A 161 -2.03 0.36 -2.50
C VAL A 161 -0.93 0.67 -3.51
N ASN A 162 -0.37 1.86 -3.41
CA ASN A 162 0.79 2.24 -4.20
C ASN A 162 2.05 1.54 -3.66
N ILE A 163 2.93 1.13 -4.57
CA ILE A 163 4.27 0.65 -4.23
C ILE A 163 5.17 1.85 -3.99
N GLN A 164 5.86 1.84 -2.86
CA GLN A 164 7.00 2.72 -2.59
C GLN A 164 8.22 1.85 -2.35
N THR A 165 9.26 2.09 -3.13
CA THR A 165 10.57 1.46 -2.92
C THR A 165 11.38 2.31 -1.98
N HIS A 166 11.83 1.73 -0.87
CA HIS A 166 12.86 2.36 -0.04
C HIS A 166 14.23 1.91 -0.56
N PRO A 167 15.17 2.84 -0.83
CA PRO A 167 16.54 2.47 -1.16
C PRO A 167 17.25 1.80 0.01
#